data_AF-A0A1C5GF22-F1
#
_entry.id   AF-A0A1C5GF22-F1
#
_cell.length_a   1.000
_cell.length_b   1.000
_cell.length_c   1.000
_cell.angle_alpha   90.00
_cell.angle_beta   90.00
_cell.angle_gamma   90.00
#
_symmetry.space_group_name_H-M   'P 1'
#
loop_
_entity.id
_entity.type
_entity.pdbx_description
1 polymer ?
#
loop_
_entity_poly.entity_id
_entity_poly.type
_entity_poly.pdbx_seq_one_letter_code
_entity_poly.pdbx_strand_id
1 'polypeptide(L)' 'MSAEEPLFRVVRGVPTAEELAALVGAIVVRSRPAAASPPVAASAWARSGRPAAAVAGPGAWRASGLPR' A
#
# COMPACT_ATOMS: atom_id res chain seq x y z
N MET A 1 -34.86 -0.27 -9.66
CA MET A 1 -33.68 -0.74 -8.92
C MET A 1 -32.46 -0.33 -9.71
N SER A 2 -31.85 0.80 -9.37
CA SER A 2 -30.53 1.12 -9.91
C SER A 2 -29.58 0.08 -9.34
N ALA A 3 -28.98 -0.74 -10.20
CA ALA A 3 -27.91 -1.64 -9.77
C ALA A 3 -26.78 -0.78 -9.19
N GLU A 4 -26.24 -1.22 -8.06
CA GLU A 4 -25.09 -0.57 -7.44
C GLU A 4 -23.94 -0.44 -8.46
N GLU A 5 -23.17 0.65 -8.36
CA GLU A 5 -22.05 0.91 -9.27
C GLU A 5 -21.09 -0.30 -9.27
N PRO A 6 -20.82 -0.93 -10.43
CA PRO A 6 -20.03 -2.15 -10.47
C PRO A 6 -18.58 -1.86 -10.06
N LEU A 7 -18.03 -2.70 -9.17
CA LEU A 7 -16.64 -2.58 -8.69
C LEU A 7 -15.60 -2.62 -9.81
N PHE A 8 -15.87 -3.38 -10.88
CA PHE A 8 -15.11 -3.36 -12.13
C PHE A 8 -15.97 -3.85 -13.30
N ARG A 9 -15.56 -3.54 -14.53
CA ARG A 9 -16.26 -3.91 -15.78
C ARG A 9 -15.28 -4.42 -16.83
N VAL A 10 -15.69 -5.48 -17.55
CA VAL A 10 -15.00 -5.93 -18.77
C VAL A 10 -15.37 -4.99 -19.92
N VAL A 11 -14.41 -4.23 -20.42
CA VAL A 11 -14.64 -3.24 -21.49
C VAL A 11 -14.58 -3.87 -22.88
N ARG A 12 -13.76 -4.92 -23.05
CA ARG A 12 -13.61 -5.68 -24.31
C ARG A 12 -13.35 -7.16 -24.04
N GLY A 13 -13.70 -7.99 -25.02
CA GLY A 13 -13.58 -9.45 -24.95
C GLY A 13 -14.83 -10.11 -24.35
N VAL A 14 -14.93 -11.43 -24.51
CA VAL A 14 -16.01 -12.25 -23.95
C VAL A 14 -15.34 -13.38 -23.16
N PRO A 15 -14.97 -13.14 -21.89
CA PRO A 15 -14.29 -14.16 -21.10
C PRO A 15 -15.21 -15.35 -20.87
N THR A 16 -14.63 -16.55 -20.79
CA THR A 16 -15.38 -17.72 -20.32
C THR A 16 -15.75 -17.56 -18.84
N ALA A 17 -16.64 -18.40 -18.35
CA ALA A 17 -17.02 -18.40 -16.94
C ALA A 17 -15.81 -18.65 -16.03
N GLU A 18 -14.90 -19.55 -16.45
CA GLU A 18 -13.67 -19.90 -15.74
C GLU A 18 -12.70 -18.72 -15.70
N GLU A 19 -12.52 -18.01 -16.81
CA GLU A 19 -11.64 -16.84 -16.88
C GLU A 19 -12.16 -15.70 -16.00
N LEU A 20 -13.47 -15.45 -16.03
CA LEU A 20 -14.09 -14.46 -15.17
C LEU A 20 -13.96 -14.83 -13.69
N ALA A 21 -14.17 -16.10 -13.34
CA ALA A 21 -13.98 -16.60 -11.99
C ALA A 21 -12.53 -16.47 -11.53
N ALA A 22 -11.56 -16.78 -12.39
CA ALA A 22 -10.14 -16.61 -12.11
C ALA A 22 -9.79 -15.13 -11.85
N LEU A 23 -10.31 -14.21 -12.67
CA LEU A 23 -10.09 -12.78 -12.50
C LEU A 23 -10.67 -12.26 -11.17
N VAL A 24 -11.92 -12.63 -10.86
CA VAL A 24 -12.56 -12.28 -9.57
C VAL A 24 -11.72 -12.81 -8.40
N GLY A 25 -11.30 -14.08 -8.48
CA GLY A 25 -10.46 -14.71 -7.45
C GLY A 25 -9.15 -13.96 -7.23
N ALA A 26 -8.46 -13.58 -8.31
CA ALA A 26 -7.22 -12.82 -8.23
C ALA A 26 -7.41 -11.44 -7.56
N ILE A 27 -8.47 -10.71 -7.93
CA ILE A 27 -8.80 -9.41 -7.33
C ILE A 27 -9.09 -9.55 -5.83
N VAL A 28 -9.91 -10.54 -5.44
CA VAL A 28 -10.26 -10.79 -4.04
C VAL A 28 -9.03 -11.15 -3.22
N VAL A 29 -8.17 -12.04 -3.73
CA VAL A 29 -6.94 -12.44 -3.03
C VAL A 29 -5.99 -11.25 -2.86
N ARG A 30 -5.79 -10.43 -3.90
CA ARG A 30 -4.88 -9.28 -3.86
C ARG A 30 -5.39 -8.13 -3.00
N SER A 31 -6.70 -7.94 -2.92
CA SER A 31 -7.32 -6.85 -2.16
C SER A 31 -7.37 -7.11 -0.66
N ARG A 32 -7.09 -8.34 -0.21
CA ARG A 32 -7.04 -8.66 1.22
C ARG A 32 -5.92 -7.87 1.89
N PRO A 33 -6.18 -7.18 3.02
CA PRO A 33 -5.13 -6.56 3.81
C PRO A 33 -4.10 -7.63 4.18
N ALA A 34 -2.88 -7.48 3.69
CA ALA A 34 -1.78 -8.27 4.19
C ALA A 34 -1.51 -7.82 5.63
N ALA A 35 -1.32 -8.78 6.54
CA ALA A 35 -0.83 -8.46 7.87
C ALA A 35 0.48 -7.69 7.73
N ALA A 36 0.59 -6.54 8.40
CA ALA A 36 1.82 -5.78 8.42
C ALA A 36 2.94 -6.70 8.92
N SER A 37 4.04 -6.79 8.17
CA SER A 37 5.22 -7.49 8.66
C SER A 37 5.68 -6.82 9.95
N PRO A 38 6.09 -7.58 10.98
CA PRO A 38 6.60 -6.99 12.20
C PRO A 38 7.81 -6.11 11.86
N PRO A 39 8.00 -4.99 12.58
CA PRO A 39 9.15 -4.13 12.35
C PRO A 39 10.44 -4.94 12.54
N VAL A 40 11.28 -4.96 11.51
CA VAL A 40 12.60 -5.58 11.59
C VAL A 40 13.54 -4.59 12.25
N ALA A 41 14.24 -5.02 13.30
CA ALA A 41 15.26 -4.21 13.95
C ALA A 41 16.34 -3.80 12.94
N ALA A 42 16.55 -2.48 12.80
CA ALA A 42 17.62 -1.97 11.95
C ALA A 42 18.98 -2.41 12.50
N SER A 43 19.83 -2.97 11.64
CA SER A 43 21.20 -3.35 12.01
C SER A 43 21.97 -2.14 12.53
N ALA A 44 23.03 -2.38 13.31
CA ALA A 44 23.89 -1.30 13.80
C ALA A 44 24.45 -0.46 12.65
N TRP A 45 24.83 -1.09 11.54
CA TRP A 45 25.30 -0.42 10.32
C TRP A 45 24.20 0.42 9.64
N ALA A 46 22.97 -0.11 9.55
CA ALA A 46 21.84 0.66 9.00
C ALA A 46 21.45 1.84 9.90
N ARG A 47 21.66 1.73 11.22
CA ARG A 47 21.41 2.82 12.18
C ARG A 47 22.50 3.88 12.13
N SER A 48 23.77 3.51 11.97
CA SER A 48 24.88 4.46 11.96
C SER A 48 24.83 5.44 10.78
N GLY A 49 24.26 5.03 9.65
CA GLY A 49 24.10 5.91 8.48
C GLY A 49 22.84 6.77 8.48
N ARG A 50 21.95 6.62 9.47
CA ARG A 50 20.67 7.34 9.50
C ARG A 50 20.75 8.56 10.43
N PRO A 51 20.38 9.76 9.97
CA PRO A 51 20.26 10.92 10.85
C PRO A 51 19.18 10.66 11.91
N ALA A 52 19.34 11.28 13.08
CA ALA A 52 18.33 11.20 14.14
C ALA A 52 16.94 11.52 13.58
N ALA A 53 15.97 10.67 13.91
CA ALA A 53 14.61 10.80 13.42
C ALA A 53 14.05 12.17 13.82
N ALA A 54 13.54 12.93 12.85
CA ALA A 54 12.83 14.16 13.15
C ALA A 54 11.50 13.81 13.83
N VAL A 55 11.21 14.47 14.96
CA VAL A 55 9.92 14.32 15.63
C VAL A 55 8.84 14.92 14.74
N ALA A 56 7.82 14.12 14.40
CA ALA A 56 6.67 14.62 13.67
C ALA A 56 5.87 15.59 14.56
N GLY A 57 5.58 16.78 14.04
CA GLY A 57 4.83 17.79 14.78
C GLY A 57 4.75 19.13 14.04
N PRO A 58 3.93 20.07 14.56
CA PRO A 58 3.86 21.42 14.00
C PRO A 58 5.26 22.05 13.89
N GLY A 59 5.61 22.54 12.71
CA GLY A 59 6.92 23.16 12.46
C GLY A 59 8.06 22.21 12.10
N ALA A 60 7.87 20.88 12.17
CA ALA A 60 8.91 19.90 11.86
C ALA A 60 9.49 20.04 10.44
N TRP A 61 8.66 20.41 9.46
CA TRP A 61 9.10 20.66 8.08
C TRP A 61 10.00 21.90 7.93
N ARG A 62 9.77 22.96 8.73
CA ARG A 62 10.68 24.12 8.70
C ARG A 62 12.00 23.80 9.39
N ALA A 63 11.94 23.04 10.48
CA ALA A 63 13.12 22.65 11.25
C ALA A 63 14.05 21.70 10.49
N SER A 64 13.56 20.93 9.51
CA SER A 64 14.39 19.99 8.74
C SER A 64 15.43 20.67 7.84
N GLY A 65 15.20 21.94 7.46
CA GLY A 65 16.10 22.72 6.61
C GLY A 65 17.11 23.58 7.36
N LEU A 66 17.08 23.60 8.70
CA LEU A 66 18.01 24.38 9.51
C LEU A 66 19.28 23.56 9.84
N PRO A 67 20.45 24.21 9.97
CA PRO A 67 21.65 23.55 10.50
C PRO A 67 21.39 22.95 11.89
N ARG A 68 21.97 21.79 12.16
CA ARG A 68 21.93 21.12 13.48
C ARG A 68 23.12 21.51 14.34
#